data_AF-A0A9D8TBL6-F1
#
_entry.id   AF-A0A9D8TBL6-F1
#
_cell.length_a   1.000
_cell.length_b   1.000
_cell.length_c   1.000
_cell.angle_alpha   90.00
_cell.angle_beta   90.00
_cell.angle_gamma   90.00
#
_symmetry.space_group_name_H-M   'P 1'
#
loop_
_entity.id
_entity.type
_entity.pdbx_description
1 polymer ?
#
loop_
_entity_poly.entity_id
_entity_poly.type
_entity_poly.pdbx_seq_one_letter_code
_entity_poly.pdbx_strand_id
1 'polypeptide(L)'
;LTEKSTGATRMIVPANKESGFQSGYAQFSAYVLSGGEEPTYTFVNVPAGDYTVGVQAVSYSYVASEFATAEVSAYDALNKVNVDIKAVIKGNNLIVKAADMETVNVYSVDGIQVASGMANTPIQLNGKGLYLVKVGNQVIKITK
;
A
#
# COMPACT_ATOMS: atom_id res chain seq x y z
N LEU A 1 1.75 -11.04 11.95
CA LEU A 1 2.36 -10.58 10.69
C LEU A 1 3.85 -10.38 10.91
N THR A 2 4.70 -11.15 10.23
CA THR A 2 6.16 -11.13 10.38
C THR A 2 6.81 -10.73 9.07
N GLU A 3 7.64 -9.69 9.10
CA GLU A 3 8.41 -9.25 7.92
C GLU A 3 9.57 -10.21 7.66
N LYS A 4 9.73 -10.69 6.42
CA LYS A 4 10.76 -11.68 6.08
C LYS A 4 12.18 -11.11 6.12
N SER A 5 12.36 -9.84 5.77
CA SER A 5 13.67 -9.19 5.68
C SER A 5 14.26 -8.85 7.05
N THR A 6 13.43 -8.40 7.99
CA THR A 6 13.86 -7.91 9.31
C THR A 6 13.55 -8.87 10.45
N GLY A 7 12.62 -9.81 10.25
CA GLY A 7 12.07 -10.66 11.32
C GLY A 7 11.15 -9.91 12.28
N ALA A 8 10.88 -8.62 12.05
CA ALA A 8 9.99 -7.82 12.88
C ALA A 8 8.57 -8.36 12.81
N THR A 9 7.92 -8.51 13.97
CA THR A 9 6.57 -9.06 14.06
C THR A 9 5.61 -8.10 14.71
N ARG A 10 4.45 -7.98 14.09
CA ARG A 10 3.26 -7.27 14.58
C ARG A 10 2.18 -8.29 14.92
N MET A 11 1.57 -8.13 16.09
CA MET A 11 0.54 -9.01 16.62
C MET A 11 -0.63 -8.18 17.14
N ILE A 12 -1.86 -8.68 16.95
CA ILE A 12 -3.06 -8.05 17.52
C ILE A 12 -3.12 -8.32 19.04
N VAL A 13 -2.82 -9.56 19.42
CA VAL A 13 -2.65 -9.98 20.82
C VAL A 13 -1.19 -10.41 21.01
N PRO A 14 -0.42 -9.78 21.91
CA PRO A 14 0.97 -10.16 22.16
C PRO A 14 1.07 -11.61 22.65
N ALA A 15 1.90 -12.40 21.99
CA ALA A 15 2.18 -13.79 22.37
C ALA A 15 3.65 -14.15 22.11
N ASN A 16 4.15 -15.13 22.85
CA ASN A 16 5.41 -15.78 22.56
C ASN A 16 5.25 -16.58 21.25
N LYS A 17 6.17 -16.39 20.30
CA LYS A 17 6.11 -17.04 18.99
C LYS A 17 6.41 -18.55 19.03
N GLU A 18 7.26 -18.97 19.95
CA GLU A 18 7.71 -20.36 20.09
C GLU A 18 6.70 -21.17 20.88
N SER A 19 6.18 -20.62 21.97
CA SER A 19 5.27 -21.33 22.88
C SER A 19 3.79 -21.01 22.65
N GLY A 20 3.46 -20.00 21.84
CA GLY A 20 2.09 -19.55 21.57
C GLY A 20 1.39 -18.86 22.74
N PHE A 21 1.99 -18.86 23.93
CA PHE A 21 1.41 -18.27 25.14
C PHE A 21 1.31 -16.76 25.05
N GLN A 22 0.14 -16.23 25.39
CA GLN A 22 -0.10 -14.80 25.45
C GLN A 22 0.76 -14.15 26.51
N SER A 23 1.35 -13.00 26.17
CA SER A 23 2.23 -12.25 27.08
C SER A 23 1.47 -11.18 27.88
N GLY A 24 0.15 -11.09 27.74
CA GLY A 24 -0.69 -10.16 28.49
C GLY A 24 -2.18 -10.45 28.34
N TYR A 25 -2.99 -9.89 29.24
CA TYR A 25 -4.44 -9.99 29.18
C TYR A 25 -4.99 -9.07 28.09
N ALA A 26 -5.46 -9.64 26.98
CA ALA A 26 -6.21 -8.90 25.97
C ALA A 26 -7.72 -8.98 26.27
N GLN A 27 -8.44 -7.90 25.99
CA GLN A 27 -9.91 -7.95 26.04
C GLN A 27 -10.41 -9.03 25.07
N PHE A 28 -11.44 -9.78 25.47
CA PHE A 28 -11.96 -10.88 24.64
C PHE A 28 -12.47 -10.44 23.26
N SER A 29 -12.83 -9.15 23.11
CA SER A 29 -13.16 -8.53 21.83
C SER A 29 -12.00 -8.49 20.83
N ALA A 30 -10.76 -8.70 21.27
CA ALA A 30 -9.60 -8.80 20.39
C ALA A 30 -9.50 -10.16 19.67
N TYR A 31 -10.28 -11.17 20.09
CA TYR A 31 -10.30 -12.50 19.47
C TYR A 31 -11.45 -12.68 18.51
N VAL A 32 -11.20 -13.51 17.50
CA VAL A 32 -12.24 -14.14 16.68
C VAL A 32 -12.97 -15.16 17.54
N LEU A 33 -14.26 -14.95 17.76
CA LEU A 33 -15.12 -15.97 18.34
C LEU A 33 -15.57 -16.93 17.25
N SER A 34 -15.51 -18.24 17.52
CA SER A 34 -16.04 -19.26 16.62
C SER A 34 -17.57 -19.14 16.51
N GLY A 35 -18.11 -19.10 15.29
CA GLY A 35 -19.56 -19.16 15.04
C GLY A 35 -20.27 -17.82 14.81
N GLY A 36 -19.54 -16.72 14.61
CA GLY A 36 -20.08 -15.41 14.18
C GLY A 36 -19.86 -15.11 12.67
N GLU A 37 -20.12 -13.86 12.26
CA GLU A 37 -19.69 -13.35 10.94
C GLU A 37 -18.17 -13.50 10.79
N GLU A 38 -17.68 -13.73 9.56
CA GLU A 38 -16.25 -13.88 9.28
C GLU A 38 -15.49 -12.63 9.75
N PRO A 39 -14.68 -12.73 10.82
CA PRO A 39 -14.05 -11.56 11.40
C PRO A 39 -12.81 -11.16 10.59
N THR A 40 -12.69 -9.86 10.35
CA THR A 40 -11.57 -9.27 9.62
C THR A 40 -10.65 -8.49 10.56
N TYR A 41 -9.34 -8.66 10.44
CA TYR A 41 -8.35 -7.77 11.06
C TYR A 41 -7.55 -7.03 10.01
N THR A 42 -7.22 -5.79 10.35
CA THR A 42 -6.45 -4.91 9.48
C THR A 42 -5.20 -4.45 10.20
N PHE A 43 -4.03 -4.67 9.58
CA PHE A 43 -2.81 -3.96 9.93
C PHE A 43 -2.73 -2.72 9.04
N VAL A 44 -2.71 -1.53 9.65
CA VAL A 44 -2.52 -0.25 8.93
C VAL A 44 -1.06 0.18 8.96
N ASN A 45 -0.64 0.94 7.95
CA ASN A 45 0.74 1.45 7.83
C ASN A 45 1.80 0.33 7.88
N VAL A 46 1.54 -0.78 7.19
CA VAL A 46 2.53 -1.84 6.95
C VAL A 46 3.42 -1.38 5.79
N PRO A 47 4.76 -1.32 5.97
CA PRO A 47 5.69 -1.00 4.89
C PRO A 47 5.58 -1.98 3.71
N ALA A 48 6.06 -1.58 2.53
CA ALA A 48 6.30 -2.54 1.46
C ALA A 48 7.25 -3.65 1.93
N GLY A 49 6.94 -4.89 1.57
CA GLY A 49 7.76 -6.04 1.88
C GLY A 49 7.00 -7.36 1.77
N ASP A 50 7.75 -8.44 1.89
CA ASP A 50 7.19 -9.78 1.99
C ASP A 50 7.00 -10.18 3.46
N TYR A 51 5.84 -10.74 3.75
CA TYR A 51 5.42 -11.07 5.09
C TYR A 51 4.89 -12.50 5.18
N THR A 52 4.99 -13.06 6.38
CA THR A 52 4.24 -14.25 6.79
C THR A 52 3.12 -13.82 7.74
N VAL A 53 1.88 -14.09 7.36
CA VAL A 53 0.73 -14.02 8.26
C VAL A 53 0.66 -15.32 9.02
N GLY A 54 0.40 -15.24 10.33
CA GLY A 54 0.19 -16.40 11.19
C GLY A 54 -1.10 -16.21 11.99
N VAL A 55 -1.92 -17.26 12.05
CA VAL A 55 -3.16 -17.32 12.83
C VAL A 55 -3.15 -18.60 13.66
N GLN A 56 -3.61 -18.52 14.91
CA GLN A 56 -3.72 -19.66 15.80
C GLN A 56 -5.01 -19.56 16.62
N ALA A 57 -5.57 -20.70 17.00
CA ALA A 57 -6.67 -20.76 17.95
C ALA A 57 -6.09 -20.73 19.38
N VAL A 58 -6.75 -20.02 20.30
CA VAL A 58 -6.39 -20.02 21.71
C VAL A 58 -7.60 -20.33 22.56
N SER A 59 -7.45 -21.23 23.52
CA SER A 59 -8.50 -21.61 24.47
C SER A 59 -8.52 -20.71 25.71
N TYR A 60 -9.58 -20.81 26.51
CA TYR A 60 -9.69 -20.12 27.80
C TYR A 60 -8.60 -20.50 28.81
N SER A 61 -7.94 -21.64 28.64
CA SER A 61 -6.81 -22.07 29.47
C SER A 61 -5.47 -21.54 28.96
N TYR A 62 -5.48 -20.56 28.05
CA TYR A 62 -4.30 -19.98 27.39
C TYR A 62 -3.44 -21.00 26.62
N VAL A 63 -4.02 -22.15 26.28
CA VAL A 63 -3.39 -23.13 25.38
C VAL A 63 -3.66 -22.68 23.95
N ALA A 64 -2.59 -22.55 23.16
CA ALA A 64 -2.64 -22.16 21.77
C ALA A 64 -2.38 -23.35 20.83
N SER A 65 -2.98 -23.32 19.64
CA SER A 65 -2.66 -24.26 18.57
C SER A 65 -1.31 -23.92 17.93
N GLU A 66 -0.81 -24.80 17.05
CA GLU A 66 0.20 -24.39 16.07
C GLU A 66 -0.33 -23.24 15.19
N PHE A 67 0.60 -22.43 14.67
CA PHE A 67 0.26 -21.37 13.74
C PHE A 67 -0.06 -21.94 12.35
N ALA A 68 -1.26 -21.67 11.86
CA ALA A 68 -1.53 -21.69 10.43
C ALA A 68 -0.88 -20.45 9.80
N THR A 69 -0.13 -20.64 8.72
CA THR A 69 0.61 -19.53 8.08
C THR A 69 0.27 -19.36 6.61
N ALA A 70 0.40 -18.12 6.13
CA ALA A 70 0.27 -17.77 4.73
C ALA A 70 1.28 -16.69 4.36
N GLU A 71 1.75 -16.70 3.11
CA GLU A 71 2.64 -15.66 2.59
C GLU A 71 1.84 -14.53 1.94
N VAL A 72 2.26 -13.29 2.19
CA VAL A 72 1.65 -12.10 1.58
C VAL A 72 2.72 -11.07 1.28
N SER A 73 2.60 -10.41 0.13
CA SER A 73 3.43 -9.25 -0.20
C SER A 73 2.61 -7.98 -0.03
N ALA A 74 3.08 -7.08 0.83
CA ALA A 74 2.58 -5.73 0.89
C ALA A 74 3.39 -4.87 -0.08
N TYR A 75 2.69 -4.07 -0.87
CA TYR A 75 3.33 -3.13 -1.78
C TYR A 75 3.06 -1.74 -1.26
N ASP A 76 4.07 -0.88 -1.29
CA ASP A 76 3.81 0.54 -1.22
C ASP A 76 2.84 0.87 -2.34
N ALA A 77 1.90 1.78 -2.06
CA ALA A 77 1.16 2.39 -3.14
C ALA A 77 2.18 3.15 -4.01
N LEU A 78 2.63 2.47 -5.06
CA LEU A 78 3.26 2.97 -6.28
C LEU A 78 4.76 3.21 -6.18
N ASN A 79 5.50 2.33 -6.87
CA ASN A 79 6.89 2.58 -7.25
C ASN A 79 7.00 3.99 -7.84
N LYS A 80 7.75 4.86 -7.14
CA LYS A 80 8.26 6.11 -7.71
C LYS A 80 9.14 5.70 -8.89
N VAL A 81 8.62 5.77 -10.11
CA VAL A 81 9.44 5.56 -11.31
C VAL A 81 10.56 6.61 -11.24
N ASN A 82 11.81 6.16 -11.20
CA ASN A 82 12.96 7.06 -11.22
C ASN A 82 13.13 7.49 -12.68
N VAL A 83 12.59 8.65 -13.02
CA VAL A 83 12.54 9.17 -14.38
C VAL A 83 13.07 10.59 -14.37
N ASP A 84 13.76 10.96 -15.45
CA ASP A 84 14.32 12.30 -15.66
C ASP A 84 13.22 13.38 -15.75
N ILE A 85 11.96 12.96 -15.84
CA ILE A 85 10.79 13.82 -15.78
C ILE A 85 10.21 13.97 -14.35
N LYS A 86 9.90 15.21 -13.96
CA LYS A 86 9.26 15.53 -12.67
C LYS A 86 7.94 16.25 -12.89
N ALA A 87 6.85 15.77 -12.31
CA ALA A 87 5.58 16.48 -12.29
C ALA A 87 5.42 17.35 -11.04
N VAL A 88 4.93 18.57 -11.22
CA VAL A 88 4.57 19.50 -10.15
C VAL A 88 3.14 19.96 -10.37
N ILE A 89 2.30 19.87 -9.34
CA ILE A 89 0.89 20.31 -9.40
C ILE A 89 0.74 21.58 -8.55
N LYS A 90 0.13 22.61 -9.13
CA LYS A 90 -0.22 23.87 -8.45
C LYS A 90 -1.67 24.23 -8.77
N GLY A 91 -2.59 23.95 -7.85
CA GLY A 91 -4.03 24.07 -8.12
C GLY A 91 -4.44 23.12 -9.25
N ASN A 92 -5.04 23.65 -10.32
CA ASN A 92 -5.40 22.88 -11.52
C ASN A 92 -4.29 22.82 -12.59
N ASN A 93 -3.12 23.41 -12.33
CA ASN A 93 -2.01 23.39 -13.27
C ASN A 93 -1.07 22.22 -12.96
N LEU A 94 -0.92 21.30 -13.91
CA LEU A 94 0.16 20.33 -13.97
C LEU A 94 1.32 20.94 -14.77
N ILE A 95 2.53 20.91 -14.21
CA ILE A 95 3.78 21.25 -14.92
C ILE A 95 4.66 20.01 -14.91
N VAL A 96 4.95 19.48 -16.10
CA VAL A 96 5.89 18.35 -16.25
C VAL A 96 7.24 18.90 -16.69
N LYS A 97 8.23 18.80 -15.81
CA LYS A 97 9.62 19.19 -16.06
C LYS A 97 10.32 18.06 -16.82
N ALA A 98 10.86 18.40 -17.98
CA ALA A 98 11.68 17.52 -18.82
C ALA A 98 12.83 18.34 -19.41
N ALA A 99 13.90 17.66 -19.86
CA ALA A 99 15.05 18.32 -20.48
C ALA A 99 14.66 19.07 -21.77
N ASP A 100 13.87 18.42 -22.62
CA ASP A 100 13.41 18.96 -23.89
C ASP A 100 11.93 19.37 -23.86
N MET A 101 11.53 20.23 -24.81
CA MET A 101 10.13 20.60 -25.02
C MET A 101 9.40 19.50 -25.81
N GLU A 102 8.91 18.50 -25.10
CA GLU A 102 8.14 17.39 -25.67
C GLU A 102 6.63 17.49 -25.37
N THR A 103 5.82 16.79 -26.17
CA THR A 103 4.39 16.66 -25.91
C THR A 103 4.14 15.81 -24.67
N VAL A 104 3.29 16.33 -23.79
CA VAL A 104 2.80 15.67 -22.58
C VAL A 104 1.37 15.22 -22.84
N ASN A 105 1.07 13.95 -22.60
CA ASN A 105 -0.29 13.41 -22.62
C ASN A 105 -0.66 12.84 -21.25
N VAL A 106 -1.85 13.16 -20.76
CA VAL A 106 -2.33 12.75 -19.44
C VAL A 106 -3.56 11.87 -19.58
N TYR A 107 -3.53 10.71 -18.94
CA TYR A 107 -4.59 9.70 -19.00
C TYR A 107 -5.18 9.43 -17.61
N SER A 108 -6.49 9.20 -17.54
CA SER A 108 -7.17 8.69 -16.34
C SER A 108 -6.84 7.21 -16.10
N VAL A 109 -7.30 6.68 -14.97
CA VAL A 109 -7.20 5.23 -14.65
C VAL A 109 -7.93 4.34 -15.64
N ASP A 110 -8.95 4.86 -16.31
CA ASP A 110 -9.72 4.17 -17.35
C ASP A 110 -9.03 4.20 -18.72
N GLY A 111 -7.82 4.79 -18.81
CA GLY A 111 -7.05 4.90 -20.05
C GLY A 111 -7.52 6.03 -20.97
N ILE A 112 -8.45 6.88 -20.54
CA ILE A 112 -8.96 8.01 -21.32
C ILE A 112 -7.99 9.18 -21.23
N GLN A 113 -7.61 9.77 -22.37
CA GLN A 113 -6.81 10.99 -22.37
C GLN A 113 -7.65 12.18 -21.88
N VAL A 114 -7.25 12.79 -20.77
CA VAL A 114 -7.97 13.87 -20.09
C VAL A 114 -7.30 15.24 -20.22
N ALA A 115 -6.02 15.27 -20.58
CA ALA A 115 -5.30 16.51 -20.87
C ALA A 115 -4.12 16.26 -21.83
N SER A 116 -3.68 17.33 -22.49
CA SER A 116 -2.48 17.36 -23.32
C SER A 116 -1.85 18.74 -23.31
N GLY A 117 -0.55 18.81 -23.57
CA GLY A 117 0.18 20.06 -23.67
C GLY A 117 1.67 19.84 -23.90
N MET A 118 2.49 20.83 -23.56
CA MET A 118 3.94 20.78 -23.73
C MET A 118 4.66 20.72 -22.37
N ALA A 119 5.76 19.98 -22.32
CA ALA A 119 6.64 19.95 -21.16
C ALA A 119 7.12 21.39 -20.83
N ASN A 120 7.43 21.61 -19.55
CA ASN A 120 7.83 22.90 -18.99
C ASN A 120 6.78 24.02 -19.04
N THR A 121 5.57 23.76 -19.57
CA THR A 121 4.44 24.70 -19.57
C THR A 121 3.29 24.22 -18.68
N PRO A 122 2.41 25.12 -18.18
CA PRO A 122 1.22 24.72 -17.44
C PRO A 122 0.19 24.01 -18.32
N ILE A 123 -0.27 22.84 -17.86
CA ILE A 123 -1.32 22.03 -18.47
C ILE A 123 -2.52 22.00 -17.53
N GLN A 124 -3.71 22.33 -18.02
CA GLN A 124 -4.93 22.24 -17.22
C GLN A 124 -5.28 20.77 -16.97
N LEU A 125 -5.32 20.40 -15.68
CA LEU A 125 -5.75 19.09 -15.23
C LEU A 125 -6.88 19.29 -14.22
N ASN A 126 -8.12 19.06 -14.66
CA ASN A 126 -9.31 19.19 -13.83
C ASN A 126 -9.64 17.89 -13.11
N GLY A 127 -10.26 18.00 -11.93
CA GLY A 127 -10.58 16.86 -11.09
C GLY A 127 -9.45 16.46 -10.14
N LYS A 128 -9.79 15.52 -9.25
CA LYS A 128 -8.88 14.84 -8.33
C LYS A 128 -8.85 13.36 -8.70
N GLY A 129 -7.73 12.72 -8.43
CA GLY A 129 -7.56 11.31 -8.70
C GLY A 129 -6.19 10.97 -9.22
N LEU A 130 -6.12 9.81 -9.84
CA LEU A 130 -4.90 9.17 -10.27
C LEU A 130 -4.74 9.28 -11.78
N TYR A 131 -3.54 9.66 -12.22
CA TYR A 131 -3.26 9.87 -13.63
C TYR A 131 -1.93 9.24 -14.06
N LEU A 132 -1.88 8.82 -15.32
CA LEU A 132 -0.65 8.49 -16.03
C LEU A 132 -0.26 9.66 -16.93
N VAL A 133 0.99 10.09 -16.85
CA VAL A 133 1.53 11.20 -17.62
C VAL A 133 2.65 10.67 -18.49
N LYS A 134 2.48 10.78 -19.81
CA LYS A 134 3.46 10.37 -20.82
C LYS A 134 4.15 11.59 -21.40
N VAL A 135 5.47 11.58 -21.44
CA VAL A 135 6.32 12.59 -22.10
C VAL A 135 7.39 11.86 -22.89
N GLY A 136 7.39 12.01 -24.21
CA GLY A 136 8.25 11.20 -25.09
C GLY A 136 8.05 9.70 -24.85
N ASN A 137 9.14 9.00 -24.53
CA ASN A 137 9.14 7.57 -24.17
C ASN A 137 9.03 7.31 -22.66
N GLN A 138 8.92 8.36 -21.85
CA GLN A 138 8.82 8.27 -20.38
C GLN A 138 7.37 8.32 -19.93
N VAL A 139 7.02 7.55 -18.90
CA VAL A 139 5.71 7.57 -18.26
C VAL A 139 5.88 7.66 -16.75
N ILE A 140 5.20 8.62 -16.12
CA ILE A 140 5.09 8.74 -14.67
C ILE A 140 3.64 8.65 -14.22
N LYS A 141 3.49 8.34 -12.95
CA LYS A 141 2.20 8.33 -12.26
C LYS A 141 2.12 9.51 -11.31
N ILE A 142 0.98 10.18 -11.28
CA ILE A 142 0.71 11.31 -10.37
C ILE A 142 -0.64 11.14 -9.67
N THR A 143 -0.76 11.74 -8.50
CA THR A 143 -2.02 11.86 -7.75
C THR A 143 -2.30 13.35 -7.54
N LYS A 144 -3.54 13.79 -7.78
CA LYS A 144 -4.01 15.15 -7.55
C LYS A 144 -5.19 15.18 -6.58
#